data_AF-A0A1Q8FHW4-F1
#
_entry.id   AF-A0A1Q8FHW4-F1
#
_cell.length_a   1.000
_cell.length_b   1.000
_cell.length_c   1.000
_cell.angle_alpha   90.00
_cell.angle_beta   90.00
_cell.angle_gamma   90.00
#
_symmetry.space_group_name_H-M   'P 1'
#
loop_
_entity.id
_entity.type
_entity.pdbx_description
1 polymer ?
#
loop_
_entity_poly.entity_id
_entity_poly.type
_entity_poly.pdbx_seq_one_letter_code
_entity_poly.pdbx_strand_id
1 'polypeptide(L)'
;MSAPASSLTRPAFWSDTSHWRTASQNTAWCLLGCSIGDFGTIAVFQVFDFGWPMLAVMSLAIVNGLLTSIALETIILSRQMALATAFKTAIGMSFISMIAMEAVMNGVDVWLTGGAMLTWWVIPIMLLAGFLAPLPYNYWRLAALNKACH
;
A
#
# COMPACT_ATOMS: atom_id res chain seq x y z
N MET A 1 9.73 -24.31 -11.70
CA MET A 1 9.20 -23.97 -13.04
C MET A 1 9.44 -22.50 -13.27
N SER A 2 10.40 -22.18 -14.13
CA SER A 2 10.92 -20.85 -14.43
C SER A 2 9.91 -20.08 -15.27
N ALA A 3 9.48 -18.89 -14.83
CA ALA A 3 8.65 -18.02 -15.65
C ALA A 3 9.45 -17.60 -16.90
N PRO A 4 8.92 -17.77 -18.13
CA PRO A 4 9.66 -17.40 -19.33
C PRO A 4 9.73 -15.88 -19.42
N ALA A 5 10.95 -15.35 -19.50
CA ALA A 5 11.26 -13.92 -19.60
C ALA A 5 10.72 -13.23 -20.88
N SER A 6 9.91 -13.92 -21.69
CA SER A 6 9.35 -13.44 -22.96
C SER A 6 7.89 -12.97 -22.89
N SER A 7 7.24 -12.98 -21.71
CA SER A 7 5.83 -12.59 -21.58
C SER A 7 5.61 -11.10 -21.32
N LEU A 8 6.50 -10.43 -20.58
CA LEU A 8 6.27 -9.08 -20.03
C LEU A 8 6.13 -7.95 -21.06
N THR A 9 6.74 -8.13 -22.24
CA THR A 9 6.76 -7.14 -23.33
C THR A 9 5.62 -7.35 -24.33
N ARG A 10 4.84 -8.43 -24.21
CA ARG A 10 3.68 -8.63 -25.08
C ARG A 10 2.52 -7.75 -24.59
N PRO A 11 1.87 -6.94 -25.44
CA PRO A 11 0.71 -6.13 -25.04
C PRO A 11 -0.41 -6.96 -24.39
N ALA A 12 -0.56 -8.22 -24.83
CA ALA A 12 -1.51 -9.17 -24.28
C ALA A 12 -1.25 -9.57 -22.81
N PHE A 13 -0.05 -9.34 -22.28
CA PHE A 13 0.26 -9.62 -20.88
C PHE A 13 -0.46 -8.69 -19.93
N TRP A 14 -0.69 -7.43 -20.32
CA TRP A 14 -1.34 -6.39 -19.51
C TRP A 14 -2.83 -6.22 -19.80
N SER A 15 -3.40 -7.03 -20.70
CA SER A 15 -4.81 -6.89 -21.10
C SER A 15 -5.80 -7.70 -20.27
N ASP A 16 -5.35 -8.50 -19.30
CA ASP A 16 -6.23 -9.37 -18.52
C ASP A 16 -7.00 -8.56 -17.46
N THR A 17 -8.27 -8.32 -17.73
CA THR A 17 -9.16 -7.58 -16.84
C THR A 17 -9.37 -8.27 -15.48
N SER A 18 -9.31 -9.61 -15.44
CA SER A 18 -9.46 -10.37 -14.19
C SER A 18 -8.30 -10.09 -13.25
N HIS A 19 -7.06 -10.14 -13.75
CA HIS A 19 -5.87 -9.81 -12.97
C HIS A 19 -5.86 -8.36 -12.50
N TRP A 20 -6.28 -7.40 -13.33
CA TRP A 20 -6.43 -6.00 -12.90
C TRP A 20 -7.46 -5.83 -11.79
N ARG A 21 -8.59 -6.55 -11.87
CA ARG A 21 -9.62 -6.50 -10.83
C ARG A 21 -9.09 -7.04 -9.51
N THR A 22 -8.44 -8.19 -9.50
CA THR A 22 -7.85 -8.77 -8.28
C THR A 22 -6.71 -7.90 -7.74
N ALA A 23 -5.84 -7.37 -8.61
CA ALA A 23 -4.78 -6.45 -8.22
C ALA A 23 -5.34 -5.18 -7.56
N SER A 24 -6.40 -4.60 -8.15
CA SER A 24 -7.05 -3.40 -7.64
C SER A 24 -7.67 -3.61 -6.27
N GLN A 25 -8.32 -4.76 -6.03
CA GLN A 25 -8.94 -5.07 -4.74
C GLN A 25 -7.88 -5.24 -3.66
N ASN A 26 -6.80 -5.99 -3.93
CA ASN A 26 -5.70 -6.17 -2.99
C ASN A 26 -5.03 -4.83 -2.66
N THR A 27 -4.80 -4.01 -3.68
CA THR A 27 -4.22 -2.67 -3.52
C THR A 27 -5.13 -1.75 -2.72
N ALA A 28 -6.45 -1.82 -2.92
CA ALA A 28 -7.42 -1.01 -2.18
C ALA A 28 -7.47 -1.39 -0.69
N TRP A 29 -7.40 -2.68 -0.37
CA TRP A 29 -7.34 -3.13 1.03
C TRP A 29 -6.06 -2.69 1.73
N CYS A 30 -4.92 -2.82 1.06
CA CYS A 30 -3.64 -2.31 1.55
C CYS A 30 -3.70 -0.79 1.77
N LEU A 31 -4.23 -0.04 0.78
CA LEU A 31 -4.36 1.41 0.85
C LEU A 31 -5.21 1.83 2.03
N LEU A 32 -6.37 1.18 2.21
CA LEU A 32 -7.25 1.47 3.32
C LEU A 32 -6.54 1.27 4.66
N GLY A 33 -5.80 0.17 4.82
CA GLY A 33 -5.02 -0.09 6.02
C GLY A 33 -3.91 0.94 6.26
N CYS A 34 -3.12 1.23 5.23
CA CYS A 34 -2.04 2.22 5.23
C CYS A 34 -2.55 3.62 5.61
N SER A 35 -3.57 4.11 4.92
CA SER A 35 -4.14 5.44 5.14
C SER A 35 -4.74 5.63 6.54
N ILE A 36 -5.30 4.57 7.15
CA ILE A 36 -5.79 4.66 8.54
C ILE A 36 -4.62 4.96 9.51
N GLY A 37 -3.48 4.30 9.35
CA GLY A 37 -2.32 4.50 10.22
C GLY A 37 -1.61 5.82 9.94
N ASP A 38 -1.43 6.16 8.66
CA ASP A 38 -0.77 7.39 8.21
C ASP A 38 -1.58 8.63 8.64
N PHE A 39 -2.88 8.68 8.33
CA PHE A 39 -3.74 9.81 8.69
C PHE A 39 -3.95 9.89 10.20
N GLY A 40 -4.10 8.76 10.88
CA GLY A 40 -4.22 8.72 12.33
C GLY A 40 -2.99 9.33 13.01
N THR A 41 -1.79 9.00 12.51
CA THR A 41 -0.54 9.55 13.03
C THR A 41 -0.46 11.05 12.75
N ILE A 42 -0.60 11.47 11.49
CA ILE A 42 -0.49 12.88 11.10
C ILE A 42 -1.54 13.73 11.84
N ALA A 43 -2.79 13.28 11.92
CA ALA A 43 -3.86 14.02 12.60
C ALA A 43 -3.58 14.22 14.10
N VAL A 44 -3.08 13.18 14.78
CA VAL A 44 -2.70 13.30 16.21
C VAL A 44 -1.58 14.33 16.37
N PHE A 45 -0.56 14.28 15.52
CA PHE A 45 0.54 15.24 15.60
C PHE A 45 0.11 16.68 15.27
N GLN A 46 -0.86 16.86 14.37
CA GLN A 46 -1.44 18.16 14.05
C GLN A 46 -2.32 18.73 15.16
N VAL A 47 -3.11 17.90 15.85
CA VAL A 47 -4.04 18.35 16.90
C VAL A 47 -3.31 18.71 18.19
N PHE A 48 -2.31 17.92 18.57
CA PHE A 48 -1.62 18.07 19.86
C PHE A 48 -0.32 18.90 19.77
N ASP A 49 0.09 19.31 18.57
CA ASP A 49 1.28 20.14 18.29
C ASP A 49 2.53 19.72 19.09
N PHE A 50 2.97 18.48 18.92
CA PHE A 50 4.11 17.93 19.67
C PHE A 50 5.47 18.60 19.34
N GLY A 51 5.55 19.45 18.32
CA GLY A 51 6.80 20.12 17.91
C GLY A 51 7.88 19.17 17.36
N TRP A 52 7.50 17.98 16.90
CA TRP A 52 8.43 17.00 16.35
C TRP A 52 8.93 17.39 14.96
N PRO A 53 10.18 17.03 14.60
CA PRO A 53 10.66 17.27 13.25
C PRO A 53 9.84 16.46 12.25
N MET A 54 9.52 17.08 11.11
CA MET A 54 8.67 16.52 10.05
C MET A 54 9.05 15.08 9.66
N LEU A 55 10.36 14.81 9.46
CA LEU A 55 10.86 13.48 9.10
C LEU A 55 10.54 12.41 10.16
N ALA A 56 10.50 12.78 11.44
CA ALA A 56 10.13 11.85 12.50
C ALA A 56 8.64 11.52 12.47
N VAL A 57 7.78 12.52 12.24
CA VAL A 57 6.33 12.31 12.10
C VAL A 57 6.03 11.42 10.90
N MET A 58 6.63 11.72 9.75
CA MET A 58 6.44 10.93 8.52
C MET A 58 6.93 9.49 8.68
N SER A 59 8.13 9.29 9.23
CA SER A 59 8.63 7.93 9.45
C SER A 59 7.74 7.13 10.41
N LEU A 60 7.19 7.78 11.45
CA LEU A 60 6.24 7.16 12.36
C LEU A 60 4.91 6.83 11.65
N ALA A 61 4.45 7.73 10.78
CA ALA A 61 3.23 7.57 10.02
C ALA A 61 3.34 6.40 9.02
N ILE A 62 4.48 6.26 8.34
CA ILE A 62 4.81 5.09 7.51
C ILE A 62 4.79 3.81 8.36
N VAL A 63 5.48 3.79 9.50
CA VAL A 63 5.52 2.59 10.36
C VAL A 63 4.13 2.20 10.83
N ASN A 64 3.33 3.16 11.28
CA ASN A 64 1.96 2.92 11.72
C ASN A 64 1.07 2.47 10.56
N GLY A 65 1.18 3.08 9.38
CA GLY A 65 0.46 2.69 8.17
C GLY A 65 0.77 1.25 7.75
N LEU A 66 2.06 0.86 7.75
CA LEU A 66 2.47 -0.52 7.51
C LEU A 66 1.89 -1.48 8.55
N LEU A 67 1.94 -1.13 9.83
CA LEU A 67 1.43 -1.99 10.90
C LEU A 67 -0.09 -2.18 10.82
N THR A 68 -0.85 -1.11 10.58
CA THR A 68 -2.31 -1.17 10.42
C THR A 68 -2.70 -1.95 9.18
N SER A 69 -1.96 -1.79 8.08
CA SER A 69 -2.16 -2.55 6.85
C SER A 69 -1.89 -4.05 7.03
N ILE A 70 -0.74 -4.40 7.61
CA ILE A 70 -0.40 -5.81 7.91
C ILE A 70 -1.42 -6.42 8.86
N ALA A 71 -1.87 -5.68 9.89
CA ALA A 71 -2.89 -6.16 10.82
C ALA A 71 -4.23 -6.43 10.09
N LEU A 72 -4.67 -5.51 9.24
CA LEU A 72 -5.91 -5.61 8.49
C LEU A 72 -5.87 -6.78 7.48
N GLU A 73 -4.79 -6.88 6.69
CA GLU A 73 -4.59 -8.00 5.76
C GLU A 73 -4.52 -9.35 6.51
N THR A 74 -3.81 -9.40 7.64
CA THR A 74 -3.70 -10.61 8.47
C THR A 74 -5.07 -11.03 9.02
N ILE A 75 -5.88 -10.09 9.50
CA ILE A 75 -7.24 -10.37 10.01
C ILE A 75 -8.10 -10.95 8.88
N ILE A 76 -8.10 -10.34 7.70
CA ILE A 76 -8.88 -10.82 6.55
C ILE A 76 -8.42 -12.22 6.15
N LEU A 77 -7.11 -12.43 6.03
CA LEU A 77 -6.52 -13.71 5.63
C LEU A 77 -6.71 -14.81 6.67
N SER A 78 -6.73 -14.47 7.95
CA SER A 78 -6.95 -15.44 9.04
C SER A 78 -8.31 -16.14 8.94
N ARG A 79 -9.27 -15.58 8.18
CA ARG A 79 -10.57 -16.21 7.91
C ARG A 79 -10.51 -17.32 6.86
N GLN A 80 -9.44 -17.41 6.09
CA GLN A 80 -9.25 -18.36 5.00
C GLN A 80 -8.11 -19.36 5.28
N MET A 81 -7.14 -18.99 6.12
CA MET A 81 -5.98 -19.82 6.45
C MET A 81 -5.52 -19.65 7.90
N ALA A 82 -4.67 -20.56 8.38
CA ALA A 82 -4.12 -20.48 9.73
C ALA A 82 -3.38 -19.15 9.96
N LEU A 83 -3.53 -18.58 11.17
CA LEU A 83 -3.05 -17.23 11.51
C LEU A 83 -1.54 -17.03 11.23
N ALA A 84 -0.71 -18.04 11.51
CA ALA A 84 0.73 -17.97 11.23
C ALA A 84 1.04 -17.88 9.73
N THR A 85 0.23 -18.54 8.88
CA THR A 85 0.35 -18.48 7.42
C THR A 85 -0.21 -17.18 6.88
N ALA A 86 -1.32 -16.69 7.44
CA ALA A 86 -1.90 -15.40 7.09
C ALA A 86 -0.91 -14.25 7.30
N PHE A 87 -0.26 -14.20 8.47
CA PHE A 87 0.74 -13.18 8.79
C PHE A 87 1.96 -13.24 7.87
N LYS A 88 2.50 -14.45 7.63
CA LYS A 88 3.59 -14.64 6.66
C LYS A 88 3.20 -14.22 5.24
N THR A 89 1.94 -14.41 4.88
CA THR A 89 1.42 -14.03 3.56
C THR A 89 1.27 -12.51 3.44
N ALA A 90 0.69 -11.85 4.44
CA ALA A 90 0.56 -10.39 4.49
C ALA A 90 1.93 -9.70 4.36
N ILE A 91 2.91 -10.13 5.14
CA ILE A 91 4.28 -9.59 5.06
C ILE A 91 4.97 -10.01 3.76
N GLY A 92 4.88 -11.28 3.35
CA GLY A 92 5.65 -11.80 2.23
C GLY A 92 5.15 -11.36 0.86
N MET A 93 3.88 -10.99 0.73
CA MET A 93 3.25 -10.75 -0.57
C MET A 93 3.04 -9.27 -0.87
N SER A 94 2.74 -8.46 0.13
CA SER A 94 2.35 -7.05 -0.02
C SER A 94 3.38 -6.05 0.47
N PHE A 95 4.43 -6.45 1.21
CA PHE A 95 5.31 -5.50 1.90
C PHE A 95 6.06 -4.50 0.99
N ILE A 96 6.53 -4.94 -0.19
CA ILE A 96 7.17 -4.04 -1.16
C ILE A 96 6.17 -3.00 -1.69
N SER A 97 4.94 -3.45 -1.98
CA SER A 97 3.85 -2.60 -2.45
C SER A 97 3.42 -1.60 -1.38
N MET A 98 3.38 -2.02 -0.12
CA MET A 98 3.07 -1.15 1.02
C MET A 98 4.13 -0.06 1.19
N ILE A 99 5.42 -0.40 1.12
CA ILE A 99 6.52 0.60 1.20
C ILE A 99 6.43 1.59 0.04
N ALA A 100 6.21 1.10 -1.19
CA ALA A 100 6.10 1.97 -2.36
C ALA A 100 4.90 2.92 -2.26
N MET A 101 3.76 2.42 -1.79
CA MET A 101 2.56 3.21 -1.53
C MET A 101 2.82 4.30 -0.49
N GLU A 102 3.36 3.94 0.67
CA GLU A 102 3.67 4.88 1.75
C GLU A 102 4.68 5.94 1.33
N ALA A 103 5.76 5.55 0.65
CA ALA A 103 6.75 6.49 0.15
C ALA A 103 6.16 7.50 -0.83
N VAL A 104 5.23 7.07 -1.69
CA VAL A 104 4.56 7.95 -2.64
C VAL A 104 3.53 8.83 -1.95
N MET A 105 2.73 8.29 -1.02
CA MET A 105 1.74 9.07 -0.29
C MET A 105 2.41 10.19 0.51
N ASN A 106 3.40 9.83 1.34
CA ASN A 106 4.18 10.78 2.11
C ASN A 106 4.93 11.77 1.20
N GLY A 107 5.52 11.30 0.09
CA GLY A 107 6.19 12.17 -0.88
C GLY A 107 5.27 13.20 -1.55
N VAL A 108 4.04 12.79 -1.88
CA VAL A 108 3.01 13.69 -2.45
C VAL A 108 2.55 14.71 -1.41
N ASP A 109 2.41 14.32 -0.14
CA ASP A 109 2.08 15.27 0.94
C ASP A 109 3.16 16.35 1.05
N VAL A 110 4.44 15.97 1.19
CA VAL A 110 5.56 16.93 1.23
C VAL A 110 5.57 17.85 0.02
N TRP A 111 5.33 17.29 -1.17
CA TRP A 111 5.40 18.05 -2.40
C TRP A 111 4.27 19.08 -2.53
N LEU A 112 3.07 18.77 -2.04
CA LEU A 112 1.89 19.62 -2.19
C LEU A 112 1.67 20.59 -1.01
N THR A 113 2.05 20.20 0.22
CA THR A 113 1.80 20.98 1.43
C THR A 113 3.06 21.61 2.03
N GLY A 114 4.25 21.17 1.58
CA GLY A 114 5.53 21.62 2.12
C GLY A 114 5.81 21.11 3.54
N GLY A 115 4.99 20.19 4.05
CA GLY A 115 5.01 19.68 5.42
C GLY A 115 4.34 18.31 5.54
N ALA A 116 4.27 17.78 6.77
CA ALA A 116 3.42 16.62 7.10
C ALA A 116 2.03 17.14 7.51
N MET A 117 1.24 17.57 6.53
CA MET A 117 0.03 18.37 6.76
C MET A 117 -1.16 17.79 6.02
N LEU A 118 -2.06 17.15 6.75
CA LEU A 118 -3.31 16.61 6.19
C LEU A 118 -4.25 17.75 5.78
N THR A 119 -4.26 18.09 4.49
CA THR A 119 -5.22 19.05 3.91
C THR A 119 -6.31 18.32 3.12
N TRP A 120 -7.56 18.78 3.25
CA TRP A 120 -8.73 18.11 2.67
C TRP A 120 -8.64 17.87 1.16
N TRP A 121 -7.97 18.76 0.41
CA TRP A 121 -7.82 18.64 -1.04
C TRP A 121 -6.64 17.75 -1.46
N VAL A 122 -5.61 17.59 -0.62
CA VAL A 122 -4.45 16.73 -0.91
C VAL A 122 -4.77 15.26 -0.67
N ILE A 123 -5.60 14.95 0.32
CA ILE A 123 -6.02 13.57 0.64
C ILE A 123 -6.41 12.74 -0.60
N PRO A 124 -7.35 13.17 -1.46
CA PRO A 124 -7.72 12.37 -2.63
C PRO A 124 -6.58 12.20 -3.64
N ILE A 125 -5.70 13.20 -3.79
CA ILE A 125 -4.55 13.14 -4.71
C ILE A 125 -3.50 12.15 -4.19
N MET A 126 -3.19 12.24 -2.91
CA MET A 126 -2.26 11.36 -2.20
C MET A 126 -2.75 9.91 -2.25
N LEU A 127 -4.03 9.66 -1.95
CA LEU A 127 -4.63 8.31 -2.02
C LEU A 127 -4.58 7.74 -3.44
N LEU A 128 -4.85 8.56 -4.46
CA LEU A 128 -4.76 8.14 -5.86
C LEU A 128 -3.32 7.78 -6.23
N ALA A 129 -2.34 8.60 -5.85
CA ALA A 129 -0.94 8.34 -6.12
C ALA A 129 -0.46 7.08 -5.39
N GLY A 130 -0.84 6.91 -4.12
CA GLY A 130 -0.58 5.73 -3.31
C GLY A 130 -1.22 4.47 -3.90
N PHE A 131 -2.40 4.57 -4.53
CA PHE A 131 -3.03 3.46 -5.23
C PHE A 131 -2.30 3.10 -6.53
N LEU A 132 -1.96 4.09 -7.34
CA LEU A 132 -1.34 3.88 -8.66
C LEU A 132 0.09 3.36 -8.58
N ALA A 133 0.84 3.71 -7.54
CA ALA A 133 2.23 3.30 -7.39
C ALA A 133 2.45 1.78 -7.31
N PRO A 134 1.78 1.02 -6.43
CA PRO A 134 1.93 -0.43 -6.32
C PRO A 134 1.10 -1.23 -7.32
N LEU A 135 0.07 -0.64 -7.96
CA LEU A 135 -0.89 -1.37 -8.79
C LEU A 135 -0.24 -2.14 -9.96
N PRO A 136 0.70 -1.57 -10.75
CA PRO A 136 1.38 -2.30 -11.83
C PRO A 136 2.22 -3.48 -11.30
N TYR A 137 2.86 -3.30 -10.15
CA TYR A 137 3.64 -4.36 -9.51
C TYR A 137 2.73 -5.49 -9.01
N ASN A 138 1.59 -5.16 -8.39
CA ASN A 138 0.61 -6.14 -7.94
C ASN A 138 0.00 -6.93 -9.12
N TYR A 139 -0.28 -6.26 -10.24
CA TYR A 139 -0.71 -6.93 -11.47
C TYR A 139 0.36 -7.88 -12.01
N TRP A 140 1.59 -7.38 -12.18
CA TRP A 140 2.71 -8.16 -12.69
C TRP A 140 2.91 -9.44 -11.88
N ARG A 141 2.84 -9.30 -10.55
CA ARG A 141 2.99 -10.38 -9.60
C ARG A 141 1.92 -11.45 -9.74
N LEU A 142 0.66 -11.05 -9.94
CA LEU A 142 -0.45 -11.95 -10.25
C LEU A 142 -0.22 -12.67 -11.58
N ALA A 143 0.06 -11.93 -12.64
CA ALA A 143 0.18 -12.48 -13.99
C ALA A 143 1.44 -13.36 -14.18
N ALA A 144 2.55 -13.04 -13.52
CA ALA A 144 3.81 -13.78 -13.66
C ALA A 144 3.98 -14.92 -12.65
N LEU A 145 3.44 -14.78 -11.44
CA LEU A 145 3.65 -15.74 -10.35
C LEU A 145 2.37 -16.47 -9.91
N ASN A 146 1.20 -16.09 -10.44
CA ASN A 146 -0.11 -16.65 -10.10
C ASN A 146 -0.40 -16.61 -8.58
N LYS A 147 0.05 -15.52 -7.93
CA LYS A 147 0.01 -15.33 -6.47
C LYS A 147 -0.89 -14.16 -6.11
N ALA A 148 -2.12 -14.45 -5.68
CA ALA A 148 -3.05 -13.46 -5.14
C ALA A 148 -2.93 -13.34 -3.61
N CYS A 149 -3.19 -12.14 -3.07
CA CYS A 149 -3.25 -11.91 -1.62
C CYS A 149 -4.62 -12.28 -1.03
N HIS A 150 -5.70 -12.27 -1.84
CA HIS A 150 -7.08 -12.58 -1.44
C HIS A 150 -7.85 -13.28 -2.56
#